data_AF-A0A7I8E8N3-F1
#
_entry.id   AF-A0A7I8E8N3-F1
#
_cell.length_a   1.000
_cell.length_b   1.000
_cell.length_c   1.000
_cell.angle_alpha   90.00
_cell.angle_beta   90.00
_cell.angle_gamma   90.00
#
_symmetry.space_group_name_H-M   'P 1'
#
loop_
_entity.id
_entity.type
_entity.pdbx_description
1 polymer ?
#
loop_
_entity_poly.entity_id
_entity_poly.type
_entity_poly.pdbx_seq_one_letter_code
_entity_poly.pdbx_strand_id
1 'polypeptide(L)'
;MGYRLFIDPTTTPQAVYPSVATDWQTAGNHDQAVMAVVLNGLPDEVCASKAWSDSDAGQQFARWLVSADLDGTIRLNEHFIWRCYDVDGTVIDNGNQALSEYLNSKFFKCRLNVLPR
;
A
#
# COMPACT_ATOMS: atom_id res chain seq x y z
N MET A 1 -8.19 -13.38 7.88
CA MET A 1 -6.79 -12.90 7.94
C MET A 1 -6.57 -12.14 6.65
N GLY A 2 -6.31 -10.85 6.70
CA GLY A 2 -5.90 -10.11 5.50
C GLY A 2 -4.46 -10.47 5.14
N TYR A 3 -4.06 -10.14 3.92
CA TYR A 3 -2.73 -10.47 3.39
C TYR A 3 -1.90 -9.19 3.25
N ARG A 4 -0.58 -9.36 3.14
CA ARG A 4 0.36 -8.25 2.92
C ARG A 4 1.00 -8.36 1.55
N LEU A 5 1.29 -7.21 0.93
CA LEU A 5 1.84 -7.14 -0.42
C LEU A 5 3.20 -6.44 -0.40
N PHE A 6 4.23 -7.14 -0.85
CA PHE A 6 5.57 -6.62 -0.99
C PHE A 6 5.88 -6.40 -2.47
N ILE A 7 6.22 -5.18 -2.85
CA ILE A 7 6.43 -4.79 -4.25
C ILE A 7 7.89 -4.44 -4.46
N ASP A 8 8.64 -5.39 -4.99
CA ASP A 8 10.01 -5.17 -5.40
C ASP A 8 10.49 -6.26 -6.39
N PRO A 9 11.12 -5.88 -7.51
CA PRO A 9 11.64 -6.85 -8.48
C PRO A 9 12.98 -7.49 -8.06
N THR A 10 13.74 -6.88 -7.15
CA THR A 10 15.12 -7.29 -6.83
C THR A 10 15.30 -7.77 -5.41
N THR A 11 14.44 -7.34 -4.49
CA THR A 11 14.55 -7.61 -3.06
C THR A 11 13.39 -8.49 -2.60
N THR A 12 13.60 -9.21 -1.49
CA THR A 12 12.57 -10.07 -0.90
C THR A 12 12.08 -9.51 0.43
N PRO A 13 10.86 -9.86 0.86
CA PRO A 13 10.36 -9.48 2.18
C PRO A 13 11.30 -9.91 3.30
N GLN A 14 11.99 -11.05 3.19
CA GLN A 14 12.95 -11.55 4.18
C GLN A 14 14.11 -10.59 4.44
N ALA A 15 14.55 -9.84 3.43
CA ALA A 15 15.64 -8.89 3.57
C ALA A 15 15.25 -7.64 4.38
N VAL A 16 13.97 -7.24 4.31
CA VAL A 16 13.43 -6.04 4.99
C VAL A 16 12.75 -6.40 6.31
N TYR A 17 12.06 -7.54 6.34
CA TYR A 17 11.27 -8.07 7.46
C TYR A 17 11.73 -9.48 7.84
N PRO A 18 12.94 -9.63 8.42
CA PRO A 18 13.54 -10.95 8.68
C PRO A 18 12.71 -11.85 9.62
N SER A 19 11.81 -11.27 10.41
CA SER A 19 10.96 -11.96 11.39
C SER A 19 9.53 -12.27 10.92
N VAL A 20 9.09 -11.76 9.76
CA VAL A 20 7.66 -11.78 9.36
C VAL A 20 7.43 -12.09 7.88
N ALA A 21 8.43 -12.65 7.20
CA ALA A 21 8.44 -12.71 5.75
C ALA A 21 7.53 -13.77 5.10
N THR A 22 6.99 -14.72 5.85
CA THR A 22 6.17 -15.82 5.30
C THR A 22 4.77 -15.40 4.86
N ASP A 23 4.28 -14.24 5.33
CA ASP A 23 2.89 -13.81 5.12
C ASP A 23 2.75 -12.75 4.00
N TRP A 24 3.85 -12.46 3.29
CA TRP A 24 3.91 -11.48 2.22
C TRP A 24 3.73 -12.15 0.85
N GLN A 25 2.74 -11.68 0.09
CA GLN A 25 2.73 -11.90 -1.35
C GLN A 25 3.70 -10.94 -2.02
N THR A 26 4.38 -11.39 -3.07
CA THR A 26 5.36 -10.58 -3.78
C THR A 26 4.85 -10.18 -5.16
N ALA A 27 5.13 -8.94 -5.55
CA ALA A 27 4.95 -8.43 -6.90
C ALA A 27 6.23 -7.75 -7.36
N GLY A 28 6.67 -8.00 -8.58
CA GLY A 28 7.85 -7.37 -9.18
C GLY A 28 7.53 -6.13 -10.00
N ASN A 29 6.26 -5.87 -10.32
CA ASN A 29 5.84 -4.77 -11.17
C ASN A 29 4.38 -4.33 -10.89
N HIS A 30 3.96 -3.27 -11.58
CA HIS A 30 2.62 -2.70 -11.48
C HIS A 30 1.52 -3.73 -11.75
N ASP A 31 1.59 -4.45 -12.87
CA ASP A 31 0.54 -5.39 -13.28
C ASP A 31 0.38 -6.54 -12.27
N GLN A 32 1.49 -7.05 -11.74
CA GLN A 32 1.47 -8.07 -10.70
C GLN A 32 0.88 -7.54 -9.39
N ALA A 33 1.17 -6.28 -9.02
CA ALA A 33 0.60 -5.65 -7.83
C ALA A 33 -0.92 -5.45 -7.99
N VAL A 34 -1.37 -4.95 -9.14
CA VAL A 34 -2.80 -4.83 -9.47
C VAL A 34 -3.49 -6.20 -9.43
N MET A 35 -2.90 -7.21 -10.07
CA MET A 35 -3.46 -8.55 -10.10
C MET A 35 -3.58 -9.15 -8.69
N ALA A 36 -2.59 -8.92 -7.82
CA ALA A 36 -2.65 -9.37 -6.43
C ALA A 36 -3.86 -8.77 -5.69
N VAL A 37 -4.13 -7.48 -5.89
CA VAL A 37 -5.29 -6.79 -5.28
C VAL A 37 -6.61 -7.26 -5.89
N VAL A 38 -6.68 -7.44 -7.21
CA VAL A 38 -7.90 -7.90 -7.88
C VAL A 38 -8.27 -9.33 -7.46
N LEU A 39 -7.29 -10.23 -7.31
CA LEU A 39 -7.55 -11.62 -6.97
C LEU A 39 -7.82 -11.85 -5.48
N ASN A 40 -7.15 -11.10 -4.60
CA ASN A 40 -7.18 -11.35 -3.16
C ASN A 40 -7.93 -10.27 -2.36
N GLY A 41 -8.36 -9.19 -3.01
CA GLY A 41 -8.94 -8.02 -2.36
C GLY A 41 -7.88 -7.02 -1.89
N LEU A 42 -8.28 -6.06 -1.06
CA LEU A 42 -7.34 -5.06 -0.54
C LEU A 42 -6.37 -5.72 0.47
N PRO A 43 -5.04 -5.54 0.32
CA PRO A 43 -4.08 -5.96 1.34
C PRO A 43 -4.19 -5.10 2.59
N ASP A 44 -3.89 -5.66 3.76
CA ASP A 44 -3.82 -4.89 5.01
C ASP A 44 -2.62 -3.92 4.98
N GLU A 45 -1.53 -4.35 4.35
CA GLU A 45 -0.27 -3.61 4.28
C GLU A 45 0.39 -3.79 2.91
N VAL A 46 0.86 -2.69 2.34
CA VAL A 46 1.73 -2.65 1.16
C VAL A 46 3.10 -2.14 1.60
N CYS A 47 4.16 -2.82 1.17
CA CYS A 47 5.52 -2.32 1.31
C CYS A 47 6.24 -2.38 -0.04
N ALA A 48 6.86 -1.29 -0.46
CA ALA A 48 7.65 -1.22 -1.69
C ALA A 48 9.00 -0.55 -1.44
N SER A 49 9.99 -0.72 -2.32
CA SER A 49 11.18 0.13 -2.23
C SER A 49 10.81 1.59 -2.46
N LYS A 50 11.52 2.50 -1.80
CA LYS A 50 11.33 3.94 -2.00
C LYS A 50 11.48 4.33 -3.47
N ALA A 51 12.49 3.76 -4.13
CA ALA A 51 12.73 3.96 -5.56
C ALA A 51 11.53 3.53 -6.42
N TRP A 52 10.89 2.40 -6.11
CA TRP A 52 9.71 1.94 -6.84
C TRP A 52 8.49 2.82 -6.55
N SER A 53 8.27 3.19 -5.28
CA SER A 53 7.15 4.03 -4.87
C SER A 53 7.18 5.42 -5.51
N ASP A 54 8.39 5.98 -5.65
CA ASP A 54 8.63 7.28 -6.31
C ASP A 54 8.67 7.17 -7.85
N SER A 55 8.72 5.96 -8.41
CA SER A 55 8.68 5.73 -9.85
C SER A 55 7.28 5.92 -10.44
N ASP A 56 7.21 6.08 -11.76
CA ASP A 56 5.95 6.17 -12.49
C ASP A 56 5.03 4.95 -12.26
N ALA A 57 5.60 3.74 -12.17
CA ALA A 57 4.83 2.53 -11.88
C ALA A 57 4.19 2.55 -10.47
N GLY A 58 4.93 3.03 -9.47
CA GLY A 58 4.43 3.19 -8.11
C GLY A 58 3.34 4.25 -8.01
N GLN A 59 3.53 5.38 -8.69
CA GLN A 59 2.51 6.44 -8.76
C GLN A 59 1.25 5.97 -9.50
N GLN A 60 1.39 5.22 -10.59
CA GLN A 60 0.27 4.63 -11.31
C GLN A 60 -0.48 3.61 -10.45
N PHE A 61 0.23 2.77 -9.68
CA PHE A 61 -0.41 1.82 -8.77
C PHE A 61 -1.19 2.53 -7.65
N ALA A 62 -0.60 3.57 -7.05
CA ALA A 62 -1.27 4.40 -6.05
C ALA A 62 -2.55 5.06 -6.61
N ARG A 63 -2.48 5.62 -7.83
CA ARG A 63 -3.65 6.19 -8.52
C ARG A 63 -4.70 5.13 -8.83
N TRP A 64 -4.27 3.95 -9.26
CA TRP A 64 -5.18 2.84 -9.54
C TRP A 64 -5.94 2.42 -8.28
N LEU A 65 -5.29 2.31 -7.12
CA LEU A 65 -5.98 2.02 -5.85
C LEU A 65 -7.06 3.06 -5.51
N VAL A 66 -6.76 4.34 -5.73
CA VAL A 66 -7.72 5.43 -5.52
C VAL A 66 -8.91 5.32 -6.49
N SER A 67 -8.63 5.10 -7.77
CA SER A 67 -9.68 4.93 -8.78
C SER A 67 -10.56 3.71 -8.51
N ALA A 68 -9.94 2.57 -8.16
CA ALA A 68 -10.63 1.33 -7.84
C ALA A 68 -11.46 1.43 -6.55
N ASP A 69 -11.12 2.33 -5.63
CA ASP A 69 -11.96 2.63 -4.48
C ASP A 69 -13.16 3.54 -4.84
N LEU A 70 -12.94 4.51 -5.73
CA LEU A 70 -13.99 5.42 -6.20
C LEU A 70 -15.03 4.74 -7.08
N ASP A 71 -14.63 3.75 -7.88
CA ASP A 71 -15.55 2.95 -8.72
C ASP A 71 -16.18 1.75 -7.98
N GLY A 72 -15.72 1.45 -6.77
CA GLY A 72 -16.23 0.39 -5.92
C GLY A 72 -15.66 -1.01 -6.22
N THR A 73 -14.64 -1.12 -7.07
CA THR A 73 -13.91 -2.37 -7.34
C THR A 73 -13.24 -2.90 -6.07
N ILE A 74 -12.65 -2.02 -5.28
CA ILE A 74 -12.12 -2.31 -3.96
C ILE A 74 -12.67 -1.32 -2.93
N ARG A 75 -12.42 -1.57 -1.66
CA ARG A 75 -12.75 -0.63 -0.59
C ARG A 75 -11.54 -0.39 0.30
N LEU A 76 -10.82 0.71 0.04
CA LEU A 76 -9.80 1.23 0.95
C LEU A 76 -10.43 1.46 2.32
N ASN A 77 -9.74 1.04 3.38
CA ASN A 77 -10.20 1.15 4.77
C ASN A 77 -9.20 1.97 5.61
N GLU A 78 -9.59 2.35 6.83
CA GLU A 78 -8.79 3.23 7.71
C GLU A 78 -7.53 2.54 8.28
N HIS A 79 -7.45 1.22 8.15
CA HIS A 79 -6.33 0.40 8.64
C HIS A 79 -5.34 0.04 7.53
N PHE A 80 -5.59 0.47 6.29
CA PHE A 80 -4.68 0.23 5.18
C PHE A 80 -3.36 0.99 5.41
N ILE A 81 -2.25 0.27 5.33
CA ILE A 81 -0.91 0.82 5.53
C ILE A 81 -0.13 0.73 4.22
N TRP A 82 0.50 1.83 3.80
CA TRP A 82 1.53 1.82 2.76
C TRP A 82 2.86 2.29 3.34
N ARG A 83 3.83 1.39 3.37
CA ARG A 83 5.22 1.65 3.75
C ARG A 83 6.13 1.65 2.55
N CYS A 84 7.27 2.31 2.67
CA CYS A 84 8.39 2.03 1.81
C CYS A 84 9.66 1.80 2.60
N TYR A 85 10.60 1.08 1.99
CA TYR A 85 11.91 0.85 2.58
C TYR A 85 13.00 1.47 1.70
N ASP A 86 14.04 2.02 2.33
CA ASP A 86 15.19 2.60 1.63
C ASP A 86 16.32 1.57 1.46
N VAL A 87 17.38 1.93 0.73
CA VAL A 87 18.53 1.06 0.42
C VAL A 87 19.26 0.52 1.65
N ASP A 88 19.13 1.18 2.80
CA ASP A 88 19.68 0.75 4.09
C ASP A 88 18.75 -0.17 4.89
N GLY A 89 17.57 -0.48 4.35
CA GLY A 89 16.53 -1.28 5.01
C GLY A 89 15.65 -0.48 5.97
N THR A 90 15.84 0.84 6.07
CA THR A 90 14.97 1.69 6.90
C THR A 90 13.58 1.74 6.31
N VAL A 91 12.58 1.36 7.10
CA VAL A 91 11.16 1.40 6.71
C VAL A 91 10.52 2.69 7.18
N ILE A 92 9.87 3.39 6.26
CA ILE A 92 9.10 4.62 6.49
C ILE A 92 7.63 4.40 6.16
N ASP A 93 6.75 4.98 6.98
CA ASP A 93 5.32 5.04 6.70
C ASP A 93 5.02 6.12 5.64
N ASN A 94 3.83 6.05 5.02
CA ASN A 94 3.37 6.97 3.96
C ASN A 94 4.24 6.92 2.70
N GLY A 95 4.51 5.71 2.20
CA GLY A 95 5.41 5.54 1.06
C GLY A 95 4.93 6.18 -0.24
N ASN A 96 3.67 6.62 -0.33
CA ASN A 96 3.16 7.45 -1.42
C ASN A 96 2.34 8.62 -0.87
N GLN A 97 2.80 9.86 -1.12
CA GLN A 97 2.17 11.07 -0.59
C GLN A 97 0.73 11.25 -1.09
N ALA A 98 0.48 11.09 -2.39
CA ALA A 98 -0.84 11.31 -2.97
C ALA A 98 -1.89 10.32 -2.42
N LEU A 99 -1.51 9.04 -2.27
CA LEU A 99 -2.37 8.04 -1.63
C LEU A 99 -2.62 8.37 -0.16
N SER A 100 -1.59 8.82 0.55
CA SER A 100 -1.69 9.21 1.96
C SER A 100 -2.64 10.40 2.14
N GLU A 101 -2.57 11.40 1.27
CA GLU A 101 -3.49 12.55 1.24
C GLU A 101 -4.93 12.11 0.94
N TYR A 102 -5.13 11.16 0.02
CA TYR A 102 -6.45 10.60 -0.27
C TYR A 102 -7.04 9.86 0.94
N LEU A 103 -6.27 8.96 1.55
CA LEU A 103 -6.71 8.21 2.75
C LEU A 103 -7.03 9.16 3.90
N ASN A 104 -6.17 10.16 4.13
CA ASN A 104 -6.45 11.23 5.07
C ASN A 104 -7.77 11.92 4.71
N SER A 105 -7.97 12.40 3.50
CA SER A 105 -9.23 13.07 3.11
C SER A 105 -10.47 12.17 3.31
N LYS A 106 -10.38 10.90 2.93
CA LYS A 106 -11.46 9.91 3.03
C LYS A 106 -11.85 9.64 4.48
N PHE A 107 -10.89 9.46 5.37
CA PHE A 107 -11.12 9.07 6.77
C PHE A 107 -11.07 10.22 7.78
N PHE A 108 -10.56 11.39 7.40
CA PHE A 108 -10.56 12.59 8.27
C PHE A 108 -11.99 13.07 8.55
N LYS A 109 -12.94 12.87 7.62
CA LYS A 109 -14.38 13.11 7.88
C LYS A 109 -14.98 12.17 8.93
N CYS A 110 -14.42 10.98 9.16
CA CYS A 110 -14.90 10.09 10.23
C CYS A 110 -14.50 10.59 11.62
N ARG A 111 -13.44 11.41 11.77
CA ARG A 111 -13.02 11.97 13.06
C ARG A 111 -13.81 13.23 13.48
N LEU A 112 -14.33 14.00 12.53
CA LEU A 112 -15.11 15.21 12.83
C LEU A 112 -16.56 14.94 13.25
N ASN A 113 -17.12 13.78 12.90
CA ASN A 113 -18.48 13.39 13.32
C ASN A 113 -18.58 12.81 14.75
N VAL A 114 -17.46 12.74 15.49
CA VAL A 114 -17.40 12.22 16.87
C VAL A 114 -17.17 13.32 17.91
N LEU A 115 -17.10 14.59 17.49
CA LEU A 115 -17.10 15.70 18.45
C LEU A 115 -18.54 16.00 18.84
N PRO A 116 -18.95 15.82 20.11
CA PRO A 116 -20.25 16.28 20.56
C PRO A 116 -20.30 17.81 20.44
N ARG A 117 -21.41 18.31 19.89
CA ARG A 117 -21.75 19.74 19.93
C ARG A 117 -21.89 20.24 21.37
#